data_AF-A0A6N8IXZ1-F1
#
_entry.id   AF-A0A6N8IXZ1-F1
#
_cell.length_a   1.000
_cell.length_b   1.000
_cell.length_c   1.000
_cell.angle_alpha   90.00
_cell.angle_beta   90.00
_cell.angle_gamma   90.00
#
_symmetry.space_group_name_H-M   'P 1'
#
loop_
_entity.id
_entity.type
_entity.pdbx_description
1 polymer ?
#
loop_
_entity_poly.entity_id
_entity_poly.type
_entity_poly.pdbx_seq_one_letter_code
_entity_poly.pdbx_strand_id
1 'polypeptide(L)'
;MGIIRTPSPKLKEVRMSFFHATYGHVISGLSHNGKPVQAAVFNDNQVRAAAGLALVLAAVALVYGRFESVYLPMQAVTTFLFVEYLIRVTIGIQYSPLGVLAGWMVQRKGPDWASARPKRFAWTLALIMSGAMMVMTNAGVTGAVPLTICVIFMLLLWMESVLGLCVGCEFHGFMVKQGWVQKDSAFEICAHGACDIPPR
;
A
#
# COMPACT_ATOMS: atom_id res chain seq x y z
N MET A 1 -50.44 -32.98 7.27
CA MET A 1 -49.28 -33.10 8.18
C MET A 1 -48.04 -32.71 7.37
N GLY A 2 -47.63 -31.43 7.42
CA GLY A 2 -46.50 -30.90 6.64
C GLY A 2 -45.24 -30.69 7.48
N ILE A 3 -44.17 -30.20 6.81
CA ILE A 3 -42.81 -29.81 7.28
C ILE A 3 -41.78 -30.94 7.06
N ILE A 4 -40.92 -30.96 6.02
CA ILE A 4 -39.84 -30.08 5.51
C ILE A 4 -38.58 -29.98 6.41
N ARG A 5 -37.48 -30.57 5.89
CA ARG A 5 -36.03 -30.25 6.02
C ARG A 5 -35.30 -30.32 7.38
N THR A 6 -34.23 -31.13 7.39
CA THR A 6 -32.77 -30.78 7.45
C THR A 6 -32.00 -31.74 8.37
N PRO A 7 -30.84 -32.27 7.94
CA PRO A 7 -29.81 -32.72 8.87
C PRO A 7 -28.95 -31.52 9.31
N SER A 8 -28.69 -31.46 10.61
CA SER A 8 -27.95 -30.44 11.34
C SER A 8 -26.43 -30.81 11.39
N PRO A 9 -25.56 -30.09 12.12
CA PRO A 9 -24.49 -29.30 11.50
C PRO A 9 -23.06 -29.73 11.90
N LYS A 10 -22.10 -29.40 11.02
CA LYS A 10 -20.70 -28.99 11.29
C LYS A 10 -19.71 -29.97 11.98
N LEU A 11 -18.44 -29.63 11.71
CA LEU A 11 -17.18 -29.99 12.35
C LEU A 11 -16.56 -31.28 11.76
N LYS A 12 -15.35 -31.28 11.21
CA LYS A 12 -14.17 -30.49 11.60
C LYS A 12 -13.06 -30.66 10.55
N GLU A 13 -13.07 -29.86 9.48
CA GLU A 13 -11.86 -29.71 8.67
C GLU A 13 -10.98 -28.66 9.33
N VAL A 14 -10.01 -29.14 10.10
CA VAL A 14 -8.95 -28.36 10.74
C VAL A 14 -8.03 -27.86 9.61
N ARG A 15 -8.42 -26.77 8.95
CA ARG A 15 -7.53 -26.04 8.05
C ARG A 15 -6.59 -25.19 8.90
N MET A 16 -5.38 -25.73 9.07
CA MET A 16 -4.14 -25.11 9.50
C MET A 16 -4.13 -23.58 9.25
N SER A 17 -4.45 -22.82 10.31
CA SER A 17 -4.36 -21.36 10.31
C SER A 17 -2.91 -20.99 10.61
N PHE A 18 -2.13 -20.79 9.55
CA PHE A 18 -0.79 -20.21 9.63
C PHE A 18 -0.95 -18.71 9.41
N PHE A 19 -0.87 -17.93 10.49
CA PHE A 19 -0.73 -16.46 10.48
C PHE A 19 -1.69 -15.70 9.55
N HIS A 20 -2.98 -15.59 9.93
CA HIS A 20 -3.84 -14.51 9.41
C HIS A 20 -3.45 -13.18 10.09
N ALA A 21 -2.26 -12.65 9.78
CA ALA A 21 -1.99 -11.24 10.03
C ALA A 21 -3.04 -10.45 9.24
N THR A 22 -4.00 -9.83 9.94
CA THR A 22 -5.06 -9.09 9.27
C THR A 22 -4.40 -7.91 8.54
N TYR A 23 -4.39 -7.99 7.21
CA TYR A 23 -3.77 -6.98 6.35
C TYR A 23 -4.64 -5.73 6.38
N GLY A 24 -4.32 -4.78 7.27
CA GLY A 24 -5.10 -3.57 7.52
C GLY A 24 -6.17 -3.73 8.62
N HIS A 25 -6.91 -2.65 8.86
CA HIS A 25 -7.94 -2.60 9.90
C HIS A 25 -9.30 -2.95 9.30
N VAL A 26 -10.06 -3.83 9.95
CA VAL A 26 -11.48 -4.07 9.63
C VAL A 26 -12.31 -3.34 10.68
N ILE A 27 -13.03 -2.30 10.27
CA ILE A 27 -13.79 -1.45 11.19
C ILE A 27 -15.28 -1.76 11.04
N SER A 28 -15.91 -2.14 12.14
CA SER A 28 -17.34 -2.37 12.20
C SER A 28 -18.09 -1.03 12.08
N GLY A 29 -19.01 -0.92 11.12
CA GLY A 29 -19.86 0.27 10.95
C GLY A 29 -19.39 1.28 9.91
N LEU A 30 -18.30 1.01 9.17
CA LEU A 30 -17.99 1.79 7.97
C LEU A 30 -19.13 1.63 6.96
N SER A 31 -19.60 2.74 6.39
CA SER A 31 -20.65 2.73 5.39
C SER A 31 -20.33 3.74 4.30
N HIS A 32 -20.46 3.32 3.04
CA HIS A 32 -20.32 4.21 1.89
C HIS A 32 -21.64 4.19 1.15
N ASN A 33 -22.26 5.36 0.99
CA ASN A 33 -23.60 5.49 0.40
C ASN A 33 -24.65 4.57 1.05
N GLY A 34 -24.59 4.40 2.37
CA GLY A 34 -25.55 3.60 3.15
C GLY A 34 -25.33 2.08 3.11
N LYS A 35 -24.27 1.59 2.45
CA LYS A 35 -23.93 0.15 2.42
C LYS A 35 -22.81 -0.17 3.42
N PRO A 36 -22.99 -1.15 4.33
CA PRO A 36 -21.96 -1.54 5.27
C PRO A 36 -20.75 -2.13 4.55
N VAL A 37 -19.56 -1.63 4.87
CA VAL A 37 -18.28 -2.07 4.30
C VAL A 37 -17.59 -2.99 5.30
N GLN A 38 -17.43 -4.27 4.94
CA GLN A 38 -16.62 -5.24 5.67
C GLN A 38 -15.33 -5.53 4.89
N ALA A 39 -14.51 -4.50 4.70
CA ALA A 39 -13.22 -4.62 4.04
C ALA A 39 -12.09 -4.04 4.91
N ALA A 40 -10.89 -4.56 4.67
CA ALA A 40 -9.69 -3.99 5.25
C ALA A 40 -9.42 -2.60 4.67
N VAL A 41 -9.16 -1.64 5.56
CA VAL A 41 -8.87 -0.25 5.23
C VAL A 41 -7.55 0.19 5.87
N PHE A 42 -6.94 1.20 5.26
CA PHE A 42 -5.81 1.93 5.80
C PHE A 42 -6.14 3.41 5.93
N ASN A 43 -5.48 4.07 6.87
CA ASN A 43 -5.56 5.53 7.00
C ASN A 43 -4.79 6.19 5.85
N ASP A 44 -5.48 6.88 4.94
CA ASP A 44 -4.90 7.52 3.77
C ASP A 44 -3.89 8.61 4.15
N ASN A 45 -4.16 9.38 5.21
CA ASN A 45 -3.20 10.35 5.74
C ASN A 45 -1.87 9.70 6.14
N GLN A 46 -1.91 8.50 6.74
CA GLN A 46 -0.71 7.74 7.10
C GLN A 46 0.02 7.28 5.84
N VAL A 47 -0.71 6.78 4.85
CA VAL A 47 -0.12 6.31 3.59
C VAL A 47 0.57 7.45 2.84
N ARG A 48 -0.08 8.62 2.74
CA ARG A 48 0.45 9.83 2.08
C ARG A 48 1.70 10.36 2.78
N ALA A 49 1.69 10.41 4.11
CA ALA A 49 2.86 10.80 4.89
C ALA A 49 4.03 9.81 4.69
N ALA A 50 3.75 8.51 4.63
CA ALA A 50 4.75 7.48 4.41
C ALA A 50 5.34 7.53 2.98
N ALA A 51 4.53 7.93 1.98
CA ALA A 51 5.00 8.20 0.62
C ALA A 51 5.91 9.44 0.58
N GLY A 52 5.57 10.50 1.32
CA GLY A 52 6.40 11.69 1.46
C GLY A 52 7.77 11.40 2.10
N LEU A 53 7.81 10.57 3.14
CA LEU A 53 9.07 10.12 3.74
C LEU A 53 9.94 9.32 2.76
N ALA A 54 9.33 8.39 2.02
CA ALA A 54 10.04 7.62 1.00
C ALA A 54 10.59 8.52 -0.12
N LEU A 55 9.83 9.56 -0.50
CA LEU A 55 10.25 10.56 -1.48
C LEU A 55 11.48 11.32 -1.01
N VAL A 56 11.51 11.77 0.26
CA VAL A 56 12.66 12.47 0.83
C VAL A 56 13.88 11.57 0.84
N LEU A 57 13.75 10.31 1.25
CA LEU A 57 14.86 9.35 1.22
C LEU A 57 15.39 9.11 -0.19
N ALA A 58 14.50 8.92 -1.16
CA ALA A 58 14.87 8.76 -2.57
C ALA A 58 15.58 10.01 -3.13
N ALA A 59 15.10 11.21 -2.79
CA ALA A 59 15.73 12.46 -3.19
C ALA A 59 17.14 12.60 -2.60
N VAL A 60 17.30 12.31 -1.31
CA VAL A 60 18.61 12.32 -0.63
C VAL A 60 19.56 11.33 -1.30
N ALA A 61 19.13 10.10 -1.56
CA ALA A 61 19.93 9.09 -2.25
C ALA A 61 20.36 9.55 -3.66
N LEU A 62 19.47 10.21 -4.39
CA LEU A 62 19.76 10.75 -5.71
C LEU A 62 20.80 11.89 -5.65
N VAL A 63 20.68 12.80 -4.69
CA VAL A 63 21.64 13.89 -4.48
C VAL A 63 23.01 13.33 -4.15
N TYR A 64 23.12 12.42 -3.19
CA TYR A 64 24.41 11.78 -2.85
C TYR A 64 25.00 11.01 -4.04
N GLY A 65 24.17 10.26 -4.77
CA GLY A 65 24.60 9.52 -5.96
C GLY A 65 25.11 10.43 -7.09
N ARG A 66 24.59 11.66 -7.20
CA ARG A 66 24.96 12.59 -8.28
C ARG A 66 26.10 13.54 -7.94
N PHE A 67 26.17 14.04 -6.71
CA PHE A 67 27.11 15.08 -6.29
C PHE A 67 28.38 14.54 -5.65
N GLU A 68 28.28 13.50 -4.83
CA GLU A 68 29.41 12.99 -4.02
C GLU A 68 30.03 11.73 -4.65
N SER A 69 29.36 11.09 -5.63
CA SER A 69 29.74 9.80 -6.21
C SER A 69 29.99 8.70 -5.17
N VAL A 70 29.48 8.88 -3.94
CA VAL A 70 29.55 7.87 -2.88
C VAL A 70 28.38 6.91 -3.11
N TYR A 71 28.71 5.68 -3.51
CA TYR A 71 27.71 4.65 -3.82
C TYR A 71 27.04 4.04 -2.59
N LEU A 72 27.69 4.15 -1.43
CA LEU A 72 27.26 3.48 -0.20
C LEU A 72 25.91 4.01 0.36
N PRO A 73 25.68 5.34 0.46
CA PRO A 73 24.37 5.89 0.82
C PRO A 73 23.26 5.49 -0.16
N MET A 74 23.56 5.45 -1.46
CA MET A 74 22.59 5.10 -2.49
C MET A 74 22.15 3.63 -2.34
N GLN A 75 23.09 2.71 -2.20
CA GLN A 75 22.82 1.29 -1.96
C GLN A 75 22.04 1.06 -0.66
N ALA A 76 22.39 1.78 0.40
CA ALA A 76 21.69 1.69 1.68
C ALA A 76 20.22 2.11 1.55
N VAL A 77 19.95 3.23 0.88
CA VAL A 77 18.57 3.73 0.71
C VAL A 77 17.75 2.84 -0.23
N THR A 78 18.30 2.38 -1.36
CA THR A 78 17.55 1.51 -2.27
C THR A 78 17.22 0.17 -1.61
N THR A 79 18.17 -0.39 -0.85
CA THR A 79 17.95 -1.62 -0.07
C THR A 79 16.92 -1.39 1.03
N PHE A 80 17.01 -0.28 1.77
CA PHE A 80 16.03 0.07 2.79
C PHE A 80 14.61 0.23 2.20
N LEU A 81 14.47 0.94 1.08
CA LEU A 81 13.17 1.11 0.41
C LEU A 81 12.61 -0.22 -0.08
N PHE A 82 13.45 -1.10 -0.65
CA PHE A 82 13.02 -2.44 -1.04
C PHE A 82 12.44 -3.22 0.16
N VAL A 83 13.13 -3.24 1.30
CA VAL A 83 12.67 -3.89 2.52
C VAL A 83 11.38 -3.24 3.05
N GLU A 84 11.30 -1.91 3.04
CA GLU A 84 10.11 -1.14 3.44
C GLU A 84 8.88 -1.56 2.62
N TYR A 85 8.97 -1.59 1.29
CA TYR A 85 7.84 -1.99 0.44
C TYR A 85 7.54 -3.49 0.55
N LEU A 86 8.55 -4.33 0.79
CA LEU A 86 8.36 -5.76 1.03
C LEU A 86 7.52 -6.00 2.28
N ILE A 87 7.83 -5.31 3.38
CA ILE A 87 7.06 -5.36 4.63
C ILE A 87 5.63 -4.85 4.39
N ARG A 88 5.48 -3.72 3.68
CA ARG A 88 4.15 -3.16 3.37
C ARG A 88 3.26 -4.12 2.59
N VAL A 89 3.81 -4.85 1.61
CA VAL A 89 3.06 -5.80 0.77
C VAL A 89 2.67 -7.08 1.52
N THR A 90 3.50 -7.51 2.47
CA THR A 90 3.35 -8.79 3.18
C THR A 90 2.59 -8.66 4.49
N ILE A 91 2.94 -7.70 5.35
CA ILE A 91 2.41 -7.55 6.72
C ILE A 91 1.52 -6.29 6.85
N GLY A 92 1.74 -5.29 5.99
CA GLY A 92 0.98 -4.04 5.95
C GLY A 92 1.75 -2.83 6.48
N ILE A 93 1.20 -1.63 6.23
CA ILE A 93 1.87 -0.35 6.55
C ILE A 93 2.10 -0.12 8.06
N GLN A 94 1.26 -0.71 8.89
CA GLN A 94 1.31 -0.59 10.36
C GLN A 94 2.61 -1.14 10.99
N TYR A 95 3.35 -2.01 10.31
CA TYR A 95 4.62 -2.58 10.78
C TYR A 95 5.85 -2.05 10.04
N SER A 96 5.64 -1.32 8.95
CA SER A 96 6.74 -0.79 8.14
C SER A 96 7.39 0.41 8.86
N PRO A 97 8.74 0.51 8.93
CA PRO A 97 9.44 1.61 9.60
C PRO A 97 8.92 3.00 9.21
N LEU A 98 8.77 3.29 7.92
CA LEU A 98 8.25 4.59 7.49
C LEU A 98 6.75 4.71 7.76
N GLY A 99 5.99 3.61 7.73
CA GLY A 99 4.57 3.61 8.06
C GLY A 99 4.29 3.90 9.54
N VAL A 100 5.11 3.38 10.45
CA VAL A 100 5.04 3.68 11.90
C VAL A 100 5.37 5.15 12.13
N LEU A 101 6.46 5.64 11.54
CA LEU A 101 6.85 7.05 11.64
C LEU A 101 5.78 7.97 11.05
N ALA A 102 5.21 7.60 9.90
CA ALA A 102 4.11 8.33 9.29
C ALA A 102 2.86 8.36 10.17
N GLY A 103 2.50 7.24 10.78
CA GLY A 103 1.36 7.13 11.71
C GLY A 103 1.51 8.08 12.89
N TRP A 104 2.71 8.15 13.47
CA TRP A 104 3.03 9.08 14.54
C TRP A 104 2.94 10.55 14.09
N MET A 105 3.39 10.90 12.88
CA MET A 105 3.28 12.27 12.35
C MET A 105 1.83 12.71 12.12
N VAL A 106 0.95 11.79 11.70
CA VAL A 106 -0.45 12.12 11.37
C VAL A 106 -1.44 11.83 12.48
N GLN A 107 -0.99 11.43 13.67
CA GLN A 107 -1.85 11.05 14.80
C GLN A 107 -2.85 12.13 15.23
N ARG A 108 -2.59 13.40 14.91
CA ARG A 108 -3.47 14.54 15.22
C ARG A 108 -4.53 14.82 14.14
N LYS A 109 -4.42 14.19 12.96
CA LYS A 109 -5.42 14.29 11.89
C LYS A 109 -6.47 13.20 12.06
N GLY A 110 -7.72 13.51 11.72
CA GLY A 110 -8.77 12.49 11.63
C GLY A 110 -8.38 11.38 10.65
N PRO A 111 -8.67 10.10 10.96
CA PRO A 111 -8.37 9.02 10.04
C PRO A 111 -9.26 9.12 8.80
N ASP A 112 -8.64 9.06 7.64
CA ASP A 112 -9.35 9.02 6.37
C ASP A 112 -9.21 7.61 5.79
N TRP A 113 -10.30 6.89 5.56
CA TRP A 113 -10.26 5.46 5.29
C TRP A 113 -10.26 5.16 3.78
N ALA A 114 -9.18 4.52 3.32
CA ALA A 114 -9.03 4.05 1.95
C ALA A 114 -8.92 2.52 1.88
N SER A 115 -9.42 1.93 0.79
CA SER A 115 -9.42 0.48 0.58
C SER A 115 -8.00 -0.11 0.54
N ALA A 116 -7.79 -1.24 1.24
CA ALA A 116 -6.46 -1.87 1.34
C ALA A 116 -5.97 -2.55 0.05
N ARG A 117 -6.86 -3.12 -0.78
CA ARG A 117 -6.50 -3.89 -1.98
C ARG A 117 -5.81 -3.06 -3.07
N PRO A 118 -6.38 -1.92 -3.52
CA PRO A 118 -5.75 -1.07 -4.53
C PRO A 118 -4.39 -0.53 -4.06
N LYS A 119 -4.29 -0.22 -2.75
CA LYS A 119 -3.02 0.21 -2.14
C LYS A 119 -1.98 -0.90 -2.11
N ARG A 120 -2.37 -2.15 -1.82
CA ARG A 120 -1.47 -3.30 -1.92
C ARG A 120 -0.89 -3.44 -3.33
N PHE A 121 -1.73 -3.27 -4.36
CA PHE A 121 -1.25 -3.29 -5.74
C PHE A 121 -0.25 -2.15 -6.02
N ALA A 122 -0.53 -0.93 -5.58
CA ALA A 122 0.42 0.18 -5.70
C ALA A 122 1.76 -0.13 -4.99
N TRP A 123 1.74 -0.73 -3.81
CA TRP A 123 2.95 -1.14 -3.10
C TRP A 123 3.70 -2.28 -3.79
N THR A 124 3.01 -3.20 -4.48
CA THR A 124 3.69 -4.23 -5.30
C THR A 124 4.43 -3.61 -6.47
N LEU A 125 3.88 -2.57 -7.11
CA LEU A 125 4.58 -1.84 -8.16
C LEU A 125 5.83 -1.13 -7.61
N ALA A 126 5.70 -0.46 -6.46
CA ALA A 126 6.82 0.17 -5.77
C ALA A 126 7.90 -0.85 -5.36
N LEU A 127 7.51 -2.05 -4.93
CA LEU A 127 8.43 -3.15 -4.61
C LEU A 127 9.24 -3.60 -5.83
N ILE A 128 8.58 -3.74 -6.99
CA ILE A 128 9.27 -4.11 -8.24
C ILE A 128 10.27 -3.03 -8.65
N MET A 129 9.86 -1.75 -8.62
CA MET A 129 10.75 -0.63 -8.98
C MET A 129 11.93 -0.51 -8.02
N SER A 130 11.69 -0.56 -6.71
CA SER A 130 12.75 -0.50 -5.69
C SER A 130 13.66 -1.74 -5.72
N GLY A 131 13.12 -2.92 -6.01
CA GLY A 131 13.91 -4.14 -6.22
C GLY A 131 14.82 -4.04 -7.43
N ALA A 132 14.31 -3.53 -8.55
CA ALA A 132 15.12 -3.27 -9.74
C ALA A 132 16.25 -2.26 -9.43
N MET A 133 15.94 -1.17 -8.71
CA MET A 133 16.94 -0.20 -8.24
C MET A 133 17.99 -0.84 -7.33
N MET A 134 17.57 -1.65 -6.35
CA MET A 134 18.46 -2.35 -5.43
C MET A 134 19.42 -3.27 -6.19
N VAL A 135 18.92 -4.05 -7.16
CA VAL A 135 19.76 -4.93 -7.98
C VAL A 135 20.76 -4.12 -8.80
N MET A 136 20.32 -3.08 -9.50
CA MET A 136 21.22 -2.24 -10.32
C MET A 136 22.28 -1.53 -9.49
N THR A 137 21.89 -0.95 -8.34
CA THR A 137 22.82 -0.21 -7.48
C THR A 137 23.84 -1.12 -6.79
N ASN A 138 23.47 -2.34 -6.40
CA ASN A 138 24.40 -3.32 -5.85
C ASN A 138 25.29 -3.97 -6.92
N ALA A 139 24.82 -4.07 -8.16
CA ALA A 139 25.62 -4.51 -9.30
C ALA A 139 26.57 -3.43 -9.85
N GLY A 140 26.58 -2.22 -9.26
CA GLY A 140 27.39 -1.10 -9.74
C GLY A 140 26.93 -0.52 -11.09
N VAL A 141 25.70 -0.81 -11.52
CA VAL A 141 25.15 -0.28 -12.76
C VAL A 141 24.76 1.18 -12.56
N THR A 142 25.49 2.06 -13.23
CA THR A 142 25.21 3.50 -13.27
C THR A 142 24.83 3.94 -14.68
N GLY A 143 23.89 4.86 -14.81
CA GLY A 143 23.53 5.43 -16.10
C GLY A 143 22.13 6.00 -16.14
N ALA A 144 21.60 6.17 -17.36
CA ALA A 144 20.28 6.71 -17.58
C ALA A 144 19.15 5.80 -17.07
N VAL A 145 19.30 4.48 -17.14
CA VAL A 145 18.25 3.53 -16.73
C VAL A 145 17.96 3.59 -15.22
N PRO A 146 18.96 3.55 -14.32
CA PRO A 146 18.70 3.75 -12.89
C PRO A 146 18.05 5.11 -12.60
N LEU A 147 18.51 6.16 -13.30
CA LEU A 147 18.02 7.52 -13.13
C LEU A 147 16.54 7.65 -13.55
N THR A 148 16.14 7.12 -14.70
CA THR A 148 14.77 7.24 -15.20
C THR A 148 13.77 6.54 -14.27
N ILE A 149 14.09 5.33 -13.82
CA ILE A 149 13.23 4.59 -12.88
C ILE A 149 13.15 5.34 -11.54
N CYS A 150 14.26 5.88 -11.02
CA CYS A 150 14.26 6.68 -9.79
C CYS A 150 13.37 7.93 -9.92
N VAL A 151 13.48 8.66 -11.03
CA VAL A 151 12.68 9.87 -11.29
C VAL A 151 11.20 9.52 -11.43
N ILE A 152 10.84 8.46 -12.16
CA ILE A 152 9.45 7.99 -12.27
C ILE A 152 8.91 7.60 -10.89
N PHE A 153 9.69 6.85 -10.11
CA PHE A 153 9.31 6.42 -8.77
C PHE A 153 9.06 7.61 -7.85
N MET A 154 9.98 8.58 -7.83
CA MET A 154 9.82 9.83 -7.07
C MET A 154 8.60 10.62 -7.51
N LEU A 155 8.32 10.71 -8.82
CA LEU A 155 7.15 11.40 -9.35
C LEU A 155 5.85 10.74 -8.84
N LEU A 156 5.77 9.41 -8.86
CA LEU A 156 4.61 8.67 -8.34
C LEU A 156 4.41 8.91 -6.84
N LEU A 157 5.48 8.88 -6.04
CA LEU A 157 5.43 9.19 -4.62
C LEU A 157 5.02 10.65 -4.35
N TRP A 158 5.49 11.59 -5.17
CA TRP A 158 5.12 13.00 -5.08
C TRP A 158 3.62 13.21 -5.35
N MET A 159 3.07 12.57 -6.38
CA MET A 159 1.64 12.62 -6.68
C MET A 159 0.79 12.07 -5.54
N GLU A 160 1.18 10.94 -4.93
CA GLU A 160 0.45 10.37 -3.80
C GLU A 160 0.59 11.25 -2.55
N SER A 161 1.79 11.72 -2.22
CA SER A 161 2.04 12.50 -1.01
C SER A 161 1.40 13.90 -1.06
N VAL A 162 1.62 14.65 -2.15
CA VAL A 162 1.17 16.05 -2.29
C VAL A 162 -0.28 16.13 -2.75
N LEU A 163 -0.61 15.49 -3.87
CA LEU A 163 -1.94 15.61 -4.48
C LEU A 163 -2.96 14.64 -3.87
N GLY A 164 -2.51 13.60 -3.14
CA GLY A 164 -3.39 12.52 -2.70
C GLY A 164 -3.80 11.59 -3.84
N LEU A 165 -3.13 11.67 -5.00
CA LEU A 165 -3.47 10.89 -6.19
C LEU A 165 -2.58 9.65 -6.30
N CYS A 166 -3.13 8.50 -5.93
CA CYS A 166 -2.47 7.21 -6.08
C CYS A 166 -2.66 6.66 -7.50
N VAL A 167 -1.73 6.95 -8.41
CA VAL A 167 -1.76 6.46 -9.81
C VAL A 167 -1.83 4.93 -9.89
N GLY A 168 -1.17 4.22 -8.97
CA GLY A 168 -1.25 2.75 -8.90
C GLY A 168 -2.65 2.25 -8.56
N CYS A 169 -3.39 3.00 -7.72
CA CYS A 169 -4.76 2.69 -7.35
C CYS A 169 -5.71 2.93 -8.53
N GLU A 170 -5.51 4.00 -9.31
CA GLU A 170 -6.25 4.28 -10.55
C GLU A 170 -6.02 3.18 -11.60
N PHE A 171 -4.76 2.76 -11.77
CA PHE A 171 -4.42 1.68 -12.70
C PHE A 171 -5.10 0.35 -12.31
N HIS A 172 -5.14 0.03 -11.00
CA HIS A 172 -5.90 -1.11 -10.51
C HIS A 172 -7.40 -0.98 -10.81
N GLY A 173 -8.00 0.20 -10.58
CA GLY A 173 -9.39 0.47 -10.93
C GLY A 173 -9.68 0.30 -12.42
N PHE A 174 -8.76 0.74 -13.28
CA PHE A 174 -8.86 0.53 -14.73
C PHE A 174 -8.82 -0.95 -15.10
N MET A 175 -7.91 -1.75 -14.52
CA MET A 175 -7.84 -3.20 -14.78
C MET A 175 -9.10 -3.95 -14.34
N VAL A 176 -9.72 -3.53 -13.23
CA VAL A 176 -11.01 -4.09 -12.79
C VAL A 176 -12.12 -3.74 -13.77
N LYS A 177 -12.15 -2.50 -14.29
CA LYS A 177 -13.13 -2.08 -15.33
C LYS A 177 -12.98 -2.88 -16.63
N GLN A 178 -11.75 -3.23 -17.01
CA GLN A 178 -11.46 -4.05 -18.19
C GLN A 178 -11.68 -5.57 -17.96
N GLY A 179 -12.03 -5.99 -16.75
CA GLY A 179 -12.31 -7.40 -16.42
C GLY A 179 -11.07 -8.28 -16.22
N TRP A 180 -9.87 -7.70 -16.13
CA TRP A 180 -8.61 -8.44 -15.94
C TRP A 180 -8.40 -8.90 -14.50
N VAL A 181 -9.07 -8.24 -13.56
CA VAL A 181 -8.99 -8.49 -12.11
C VAL A 181 -10.40 -8.69 -11.57
N GLN A 182 -10.62 -9.72 -10.75
CA GLN A 182 -11.94 -10.00 -10.19
C GLN A 182 -12.44 -8.85 -9.29
N LYS A 183 -13.69 -8.47 -9.54
CA LYS A 183 -14.42 -7.42 -8.85
C LYS A 183 -14.95 -7.96 -7.53
N ASP A 184 -14.22 -7.74 -6.44
CA ASP A 184 -14.75 -8.03 -5.11
C ASP A 184 -15.59 -6.85 -4.63
N SER A 185 -16.91 -7.06 -4.58
CA SER A 185 -17.89 -6.07 -4.13
C SER A 185 -17.66 -5.59 -2.70
N ALA A 186 -16.96 -6.34 -1.86
CA ALA A 186 -16.61 -5.93 -0.50
C ALA A 186 -15.52 -4.85 -0.44
N PHE A 187 -14.60 -4.79 -1.42
CA PHE A 187 -13.34 -4.02 -1.31
C PHE A 187 -13.27 -2.78 -2.21
N GLU A 188 -14.13 -2.66 -3.23
CA GLU A 188 -14.10 -1.55 -4.20
C GLU A 188 -14.75 -0.26 -3.67
N ILE A 189 -15.27 -0.29 -2.45
CA ILE A 189 -16.19 0.72 -1.93
C ILE A 189 -15.49 2.04 -1.52
N CYS A 190 -14.17 2.04 -1.28
CA CYS A 190 -13.40 3.22 -0.85
C CYS A 190 -12.19 3.53 -1.77
N ALA A 191 -12.33 3.34 -3.09
CA ALA A 191 -11.19 3.43 -4.02
C ALA A 191 -10.58 4.84 -4.16
N HIS A 192 -11.34 5.90 -3.85
CA HIS A 192 -10.89 7.30 -3.93
C HIS A 192 -10.83 8.01 -2.57
N GLY A 193 -10.69 7.26 -1.47
CA GLY A 193 -10.37 7.84 -0.16
C GLY A 193 -11.51 8.61 0.51
N ALA A 194 -12.75 8.14 0.43
CA ALA A 194 -13.84 8.69 1.24
C ALA A 194 -14.84 7.59 1.59
N CYS A 195 -14.51 6.80 2.62
CA CYS A 195 -15.51 6.01 3.31
C CYS A 195 -15.91 6.73 4.58
N ASP A 196 -17.14 7.24 4.60
CA ASP A 196 -17.69 7.96 5.74
C ASP A 196 -17.96 7.00 6.91
N ILE A 197 -17.66 7.48 8.11
CA ILE A 197 -18.09 6.84 9.36
C ILE A 197 -19.42 7.52 9.72
N PRO A 198 -20.53 6.80 9.92
CA PRO A 198 -21.76 7.44 10.39
C PRO A 198 -21.48 8.10 11.76
N PRO A 199 -21.97 9.33 12.01
CA PRO A 199 -21.87 9.96 13.32
C PRO A 199 -22.58 9.06 14.34
N ARG A 200 -21.91 8.79 15.47
CA ARG A 200 -22.48 8.06 16.60
C ARG A 200 -23.61 8.83 17.25
#